data_AF-A0A967JBC5-F1
#
_entry.id   AF-A0A967JBC5-F1
#
_cell.length_a   1.000
_cell.length_b   1.000
_cell.length_c   1.000
_cell.angle_alpha   90.00
_cell.angle_beta   90.00
_cell.angle_gamma   90.00
#
_symmetry.space_group_name_H-M   'P 1'
#
loop_
_entity.id
_entity.type
_entity.pdbx_description
1 polymer ?
#
loop_
_entity_poly.entity_id
_entity_poly.type
_entity_poly.pdbx_seq_one_letter_code
_entity_poly.pdbx_strand_id
1 'polypeptide(L)' 'ENFRGLKEKAATEEARESQRIIVGPWTHSRPNEGSTSIGDVDFGPDAGLDYEALMLGWYDYWLRDG' A
#
# COMPACT_ATOMS: atom_id res chain seq x y z
N GLU A 1 -11.10 4.90 -12.68
CA GLU A 1 -10.04 5.91 -12.99
C GLU A 1 -9.22 6.32 -11.75
N ASN A 2 -9.00 5.45 -10.75
CA ASN A 2 -8.43 5.89 -9.45
C ASN A 2 -6.93 6.23 -9.55
N PHE A 3 -6.04 5.23 -9.42
CA PHE A 3 -4.59 5.47 -9.42
C PHE A 3 -4.12 6.24 -10.66
N ARG A 4 -4.50 5.77 -11.86
CA ARG A 4 -4.13 6.41 -13.12
C ARG A 4 -4.71 7.83 -13.24
N GLY A 5 -5.96 8.05 -12.84
CA GLY A 5 -6.58 9.37 -12.91
C GLY A 5 -5.92 10.36 -11.95
N LEU A 6 -5.51 9.92 -10.75
CA LEU A 6 -4.75 10.77 -9.83
C LEU A 6 -3.34 11.07 -10.39
N LYS A 7 -2.67 10.10 -10.99
CA LYS A 7 -1.38 10.33 -11.68
C LYS A 7 -1.49 11.34 -12.82
N GLU A 8 -2.62 11.36 -13.55
CA GLU A 8 -2.82 12.24 -14.70
C GLU A 8 -3.39 13.62 -14.33
N LYS A 9 -4.27 13.68 -13.33
CA LYS A 9 -5.20 14.82 -13.14
C LYS A 9 -5.18 15.44 -11.74
N ALA A 10 -4.35 14.95 -10.80
CA ALA A 10 -4.25 15.60 -9.49
C ALA A 10 -3.78 17.06 -9.63
N ALA A 11 -4.17 17.93 -8.70
CA ALA A 11 -4.02 19.38 -8.84
C ALA A 11 -2.56 19.85 -8.89
N THR A 12 -1.66 19.22 -8.14
CA THR A 12 -0.25 19.56 -8.07
C THR A 12 0.62 18.47 -8.68
N GLU A 13 1.81 18.84 -9.14
CA GLU A 13 2.81 17.88 -9.64
C GLU A 13 3.21 16.90 -8.53
N GLU A 14 3.42 17.41 -7.31
CA GLU A 14 3.71 16.60 -6.14
C GLU A 14 2.63 15.54 -5.89
N ALA A 15 1.34 15.91 -5.96
CA ALA A 15 0.25 14.97 -5.78
C ALA A 15 0.19 13.93 -6.91
N ARG A 16 0.46 14.32 -8.16
CA ARG A 16 0.56 13.39 -9.30
C ARG A 16 1.71 12.40 -9.06
N GLU A 17 2.91 12.89 -8.76
CA GLU A 17 4.11 12.05 -8.66
C GLU A 17 4.18 11.19 -7.38
N SER A 18 3.37 11.51 -6.38
CA SER A 18 3.36 10.82 -5.09
C SER A 18 2.33 9.71 -4.95
N GLN A 19 1.67 9.28 -6.03
CA GLN A 19 0.78 8.12 -5.96
C GLN A 19 1.57 6.81 -5.87
N ARG A 20 1.19 5.90 -4.98
CA ARG A 20 1.76 4.55 -4.84
C ARG A 20 0.64 3.51 -4.73
N ILE A 21 0.84 2.31 -5.26
CA ILE A 21 -0.08 1.17 -5.11
C ILE A 21 0.73 -0.07 -4.72
N ILE A 22 0.22 -0.82 -3.74
CA ILE A 22 0.79 -2.08 -3.28
C ILE A 22 -0.27 -3.15 -3.51
N VAL A 23 0.13 -4.25 -4.15
CA VAL A 23 -0.75 -5.36 -4.50
C VAL A 23 -0.08 -6.63 -4.00
N GLY A 24 -0.79 -7.39 -3.17
CA GLY A 24 -0.36 -8.68 -2.67
C GLY A 24 -1.51 -9.67 -2.64
N PRO A 25 -1.21 -10.97 -2.41
CA PRO A 25 -2.19 -12.04 -2.47
C PRO A 25 -2.99 -12.12 -1.16
N TRP A 26 -3.81 -11.10 -0.90
CA TRP A 26 -4.59 -10.98 0.34
C TRP A 26 -6.10 -10.96 0.09
N THR A 27 -6.87 -11.28 1.12
CA THR A 27 -8.34 -11.12 1.10
C THR A 27 -8.73 -9.66 1.31
N HIS A 28 -10.03 -9.35 1.43
CA HIS A 28 -10.51 -8.01 1.76
C HIS A 28 -10.30 -7.66 3.24
N SER A 29 -9.04 -7.74 3.67
CA SER A 29 -8.53 -7.52 5.03
C SER A 29 -7.23 -6.72 4.93
N ARG A 30 -6.85 -6.02 6.00
CA ARG A 30 -5.50 -5.45 6.09
C ARG A 30 -4.51 -6.62 6.28
N PRO A 31 -3.48 -6.76 5.44
CA PRO A 31 -2.48 -7.79 5.65
C PRO A 31 -1.64 -7.48 6.89
N ASN A 32 -1.09 -8.53 7.47
CA ASN A 32 -0.03 -8.51 8.46
C ASN A 32 1.09 -9.47 8.01
N GLU A 33 2.15 -9.60 8.80
CA GLU A 33 3.28 -10.49 8.50
C GLU A 33 2.88 -11.96 8.33
N GLY A 34 1.79 -12.39 8.96
CA GLY A 34 1.25 -13.76 8.83
C GLY A 34 0.30 -13.96 7.65
N SER A 35 0.04 -12.93 6.85
CA SER A 35 -0.88 -12.99 5.70
C SER A 35 -0.24 -13.66 4.47
N THR A 36 0.23 -14.90 4.63
CA THR A 36 0.97 -15.65 3.61
C THR A 36 0.12 -16.64 2.83
N SER A 37 -1.12 -16.90 3.24
CA SER A 37 -1.98 -17.92 2.63
C SER A 37 -3.44 -17.46 2.50
N ILE A 38 -4.14 -18.04 1.52
CA ILE A 38 -5.60 -17.91 1.35
C ILE A 38 -6.16 -19.31 1.08
N GLY A 39 -7.03 -19.78 1.98
CA GLY A 39 -7.56 -21.15 1.90
C GLY A 39 -6.42 -22.16 1.95
N ASP A 40 -6.37 -23.06 0.97
CA ASP A 40 -5.34 -24.10 0.87
C ASP A 40 -4.08 -23.66 0.09
N VAL A 41 -4.00 -22.39 -0.34
CA VAL A 41 -2.86 -21.86 -1.12
C VAL A 41 -1.94 -21.06 -0.22
N ASP A 42 -0.67 -21.49 -0.13
CA ASP A 42 0.44 -20.76 0.49
C ASP A 42 1.24 -20.00 -0.58
N PHE A 43 1.37 -18.69 -0.43
CA PHE A 43 2.10 -17.79 -1.32
C PHE A 43 3.55 -17.57 -0.88
N GLY A 44 3.96 -18.19 0.23
CA GLY A 44 5.31 -18.10 0.78
C GLY A 44 5.51 -16.94 1.75
N PRO A 45 6.67 -16.89 2.42
CA PRO A 45 6.95 -15.92 3.48
C PRO A 45 6.95 -14.46 2.99
N ASP A 46 7.28 -14.22 1.72
CA ASP A 46 7.32 -12.87 1.14
C ASP A 46 5.92 -12.27 0.87
N ALA A 47 4.85 -13.05 1.04
CA ALA A 47 3.48 -12.55 0.93
C ALA A 47 3.01 -11.80 2.18
N GLY A 48 3.67 -11.98 3.32
CA GLY A 48 3.40 -11.19 4.53
C GLY A 48 3.75 -9.71 4.34
N LEU A 49 3.00 -8.82 4.97
CA LEU A 49 3.29 -7.38 4.95
C LEU A 49 3.08 -6.77 6.34
N ASP A 50 4.09 -6.11 6.87
CA ASP A 50 3.91 -5.18 7.99
C ASP A 50 3.23 -3.89 7.48
N TYR A 51 1.90 -3.98 7.36
CA TYR A 51 1.07 -2.88 6.89
C TYR A 51 1.14 -1.67 7.82
N GLU A 52 1.25 -1.88 9.13
CA GLU A 52 1.24 -0.80 10.11
C GLU A 52 2.52 0.04 10.01
N ALA A 53 3.69 -0.59 9.95
CA ALA A 53 4.95 0.12 9.75
C ALA A 53 4.98 0.85 8.39
N LEU A 54 4.46 0.21 7.33
CA LEU A 54 4.39 0.83 6.01
C LEU A 54 3.53 2.08 5.99
N MET A 55 2.33 2.01 6.57
CA MET A 55 1.42 3.16 6.66
C MET A 55 1.97 4.25 7.59
N LEU A 56 2.60 3.87 8.70
CA LEU A 56 3.24 4.84 9.60
C LEU A 56 4.37 5.59 8.88
N GLY A 57 5.23 4.90 8.13
CA GLY A 57 6.27 5.54 7.33
C GLY A 57 5.71 6.48 6.26
N TRP A 58 4.58 6.13 5.65
CA TRP A 58 3.87 7.01 4.72
C TRP A 58 3.34 8.27 5.41
N TYR A 59 2.71 8.13 6.57
CA TYR A 59 2.22 9.27 7.34
C TYR A 59 3.35 10.15 7.83
N ASP A 60 4.44 9.56 8.32
CA ASP A 60 5.61 10.31 8.77
C ASP A 60 6.19 11.19 7.66
N TYR A 61 6.28 10.67 6.44
CA TYR A 61 6.77 11.44 5.29
C TYR A 61 5.92 12.69 5.01
N TRP A 62 4.60 12.61 5.17
CA TRP A 62 3.67 13.70 4.78
C TRP A 62 3.20 14.58 5.92
N LEU A 63 3.15 14.07 7.15
CA LEU A 63 2.44 14.69 8.27
C LEU A 63 3.34 15.07 9.44
N ARG A 64 4.56 14.52 9.53
CA ARG A 64 5.42 14.73 10.70
C ARG A 64 6.02 16.13 10.76
N ASP A 65 6.40 16.69 9.61
CA ASP A 65 7.18 17.93 9.52
C ASP A 65 6.53 18.97 8.58
N GLY A 66 5.19 18.96 8.49
CA GLY A 66 4.41 19.93 7.69
C GLY A 66 4.54 21.38 8.13
#